data_AF-A0A0H5M0T2-F1
#
_entry.id   AF-A0A0H5M0T2-F1
#
_cell.length_a   1.000
_cell.length_b   1.000
_cell.length_c   1.000
_cell.angle_alpha   90.00
_cell.angle_beta   90.00
_cell.angle_gamma   90.00
#
_symmetry.space_group_name_H-M   'P 1'
#
loop_
_entity.id
_entity.type
_entity.pdbx_description
1 polymer ?
#
loop_
_entity_poly.entity_id
_entity_poly.type
_entity_poly.pdbx_seq_one_letter_code
_entity_poly.pdbx_strand_id
1 'polypeptide(L)'
;MKIKMINYTFAIYAIAISLLLLISAWFGIPAFFLRDSLNIYCVSSYSAPSLPEKTSANGTLLIRLGKNNKGSFSISGTLNQEGNNPPIAKKLILREVIFDYAVEGNGFITIHNTKLTRSASDKISDEFFNQNVWDLSRLSRQLKIIRIKNAWLFGSSFSPTVMCVNKI
;
A
#
# COMPACT_ATOMS: atom_id res chain seq x y z
N MET A 1 -48.92 44.59 -17.28
CA MET A 1 -47.70 43.77 -17.44
C MET A 1 -47.01 43.68 -16.07
N LYS A 2 -47.24 42.60 -15.30
CA LYS A 2 -46.63 42.42 -13.97
C LYS A 2 -45.26 41.76 -14.14
N ILE A 3 -44.20 42.55 -14.06
CA ILE A 3 -42.83 42.03 -13.96
C ILE A 3 -42.73 41.35 -12.59
N LYS A 4 -42.61 40.02 -12.58
CA LYS A 4 -42.36 39.23 -11.37
C LYS A 4 -41.03 39.72 -10.79
N MET A 5 -41.07 40.51 -9.73
CA MET A 5 -39.88 40.80 -8.94
C MET A 5 -39.43 39.49 -8.31
N ILE A 6 -38.41 38.87 -8.91
CA ILE A 6 -37.67 37.78 -8.28
C ILE A 6 -37.19 38.29 -6.92
N ASN A 7 -37.52 37.58 -5.85
CA ASN A 7 -37.09 37.90 -4.50
C ASN A 7 -35.57 38.05 -4.48
N TYR A 8 -35.09 39.28 -4.34
CA TYR A 8 -33.66 39.63 -4.35
C TYR A 8 -32.85 38.81 -3.35
N THR A 9 -33.47 38.43 -2.22
CA THR A 9 -32.90 37.52 -1.22
C THR A 9 -32.59 36.14 -1.80
N PHE A 10 -33.52 35.56 -2.57
CA PHE A 10 -33.31 34.27 -3.23
C PHE A 10 -32.18 34.32 -4.26
N ALA A 11 -32.08 35.43 -5.00
CA ALA A 11 -30.98 35.64 -5.95
C ALA A 11 -29.61 35.70 -5.25
N ILE A 12 -29.53 36.38 -4.09
CA ILE A 12 -28.29 36.47 -3.30
C ILE A 12 -27.88 35.09 -2.77
N TYR A 13 -28.83 34.30 -2.24
CA TYR A 13 -28.53 32.92 -1.79
C TYR A 13 -28.05 32.03 -2.95
N ALA A 14 -28.69 32.13 -4.12
CA ALA A 14 -28.30 31.36 -5.29
C ALA A 14 -26.88 31.72 -5.75
N ILE A 15 -26.53 33.02 -5.77
CA ILE A 15 -25.17 33.48 -6.12
C ILE A 15 -24.15 32.99 -5.09
N ALA A 16 -24.44 33.11 -3.79
CA ALA A 16 -23.54 32.68 -2.73
C ALA A 16 -23.27 31.16 -2.78
N ILE A 17 -24.30 30.34 -2.99
CA ILE A 17 -24.16 28.89 -3.15
C ILE A 17 -23.36 28.55 -4.41
N SER A 18 -23.62 29.22 -5.53
CA SER A 18 -22.85 29.02 -6.77
C SER A 18 -21.38 29.39 -6.59
N LEU A 19 -21.08 30.47 -5.86
CA LEU A 19 -19.71 30.87 -5.55
C LEU A 19 -19.02 29.82 -4.67
N LEU A 20 -19.72 29.29 -3.66
CA LEU A 20 -19.20 28.25 -2.76
C LEU A 20 -18.89 26.94 -3.51
N LEU A 21 -19.74 26.57 -4.47
CA LEU A 21 -19.52 25.40 -5.33
C LEU A 21 -18.33 25.60 -6.27
N LEU A 22 -18.17 26.79 -6.85
CA LEU A 22 -17.01 27.11 -7.69
C LEU A 22 -15.70 27.12 -6.87
N ILE A 23 -15.74 27.69 -5.67
CA ILE A 23 -14.61 27.70 -4.74
C ILE A 23 -14.24 26.26 -4.35
N SER A 24 -15.20 25.42 -3.95
CA SER A 24 -14.92 24.02 -3.59
C SER A 24 -14.39 23.19 -4.77
N ALA A 25 -14.88 23.43 -5.99
CA ALA A 25 -14.34 22.82 -7.21
C ALA A 25 -12.89 23.27 -7.48
N TRP A 26 -12.58 24.56 -7.27
CA TRP A 26 -11.23 25.10 -7.47
C TRP A 26 -10.24 24.59 -6.41
N PHE A 27 -10.66 24.49 -5.15
CA PHE A 27 -9.85 23.93 -4.06
C PHE A 27 -9.69 22.40 -4.13
N GLY A 28 -10.19 21.74 -5.17
CA GLY A 28 -9.93 20.32 -5.42
C GLY A 28 -10.64 19.37 -4.44
N ILE A 29 -11.67 19.85 -3.73
CA ILE A 29 -12.48 19.00 -2.85
C ILE A 29 -13.05 17.77 -3.60
N PRO A 30 -13.53 17.87 -4.85
CA PRO A 30 -13.94 16.70 -5.61
C PRO A 30 -12.82 15.68 -5.82
N ALA A 31 -11.57 16.13 -6.04
CA ALA A 31 -10.42 15.25 -6.24
C ALA A 31 -10.03 14.49 -4.96
N PHE A 32 -10.35 15.03 -3.78
CA PHE A 32 -10.20 14.30 -2.52
C PHE A 32 -11.21 13.15 -2.39
N PHE A 33 -12.45 13.36 -2.82
CA PHE A 33 -13.51 12.35 -2.77
C PHE A 33 -13.46 11.35 -3.94
N LEU A 34 -12.88 11.74 -5.08
CA LEU A 34 -12.75 10.93 -6.29
C LEU A 34 -11.37 10.27 -6.41
N ARG A 35 -10.67 10.03 -5.29
CA ARG A 35 -9.40 9.31 -5.33
C ARG A 35 -9.63 7.89 -5.83
N ASP A 36 -8.90 7.54 -6.89
CA ASP A 36 -8.85 6.16 -7.37
C ASP A 36 -8.38 5.24 -6.23
N SER A 37 -9.01 4.07 -6.17
CA SER A 37 -8.71 3.07 -5.15
C SER A 37 -8.73 1.68 -5.75
N LEU A 38 -7.96 0.80 -5.13
CA LEU A 38 -7.84 -0.60 -5.48
C LEU A 38 -8.51 -1.46 -4.40
N ASN A 39 -9.03 -2.60 -4.81
CA ASN A 39 -9.52 -3.63 -3.91
C ASN A 39 -8.82 -4.94 -4.23
N ILE A 40 -7.63 -5.13 -3.66
CA ILE A 40 -6.79 -6.29 -3.93
C ILE A 40 -6.50 -7.01 -2.63
N TYR A 41 -6.74 -8.32 -2.64
CA TYR A 41 -6.31 -9.24 -1.60
C TYR A 41 -5.43 -10.30 -2.26
N CYS A 42 -4.16 -10.34 -1.86
CA CYS A 42 -3.11 -11.05 -2.56
C CYS A 42 -2.32 -11.89 -1.56
N VAL A 43 -2.28 -13.21 -1.78
CA VAL A 43 -1.45 -14.15 -1.01
C VAL A 43 -0.44 -14.75 -1.96
N SER A 44 0.85 -14.65 -1.61
CA SER A 44 1.96 -15.21 -2.39
C SER A 44 2.89 -15.98 -1.47
N SER A 45 3.52 -17.02 -1.99
CA SER A 45 4.72 -17.57 -1.36
C SER A 45 5.86 -16.56 -1.46
N TYR A 46 6.70 -16.51 -0.43
CA TYR A 46 7.91 -15.70 -0.39
C TYR A 46 9.12 -16.61 -0.22
N SER A 47 10.11 -16.39 -1.07
CA SER A 47 11.38 -17.06 -1.00
C SER A 47 12.47 -16.05 -1.31
N ALA A 48 13.38 -15.89 -0.35
CA ALA A 48 14.64 -15.18 -0.51
C ALA A 48 15.75 -16.19 -0.22
N PRO A 49 16.22 -16.91 -1.25
CA PRO A 49 17.19 -18.00 -1.07
C PRO A 49 18.57 -17.49 -0.66
N SER A 50 18.87 -16.22 -0.93
CA SER A 50 20.14 -15.57 -0.59
C SER A 50 19.87 -14.21 0.05
N LEU A 51 20.06 -14.13 1.36
CA LEU A 51 20.12 -12.91 2.16
C LEU A 51 21.53 -12.78 2.78
N PRO A 52 21.92 -11.61 3.33
CA PRO A 52 23.21 -11.45 3.97
C PRO A 52 23.48 -12.49 5.06
N GLU A 53 24.75 -12.67 5.41
CA GLU A 53 25.20 -13.61 6.46
C GLU A 53 24.84 -15.08 6.17
N LYS A 54 24.76 -15.46 4.89
CA LYS A 54 24.36 -16.82 4.45
C LYS A 54 23.01 -17.22 5.03
N THR A 55 22.07 -16.26 5.08
CA THR A 55 20.71 -16.53 5.53
C THR A 55 19.79 -16.74 4.34
N SER A 56 18.71 -17.48 4.57
CA SER A 56 17.62 -17.64 3.61
C SER A 56 16.29 -17.48 4.33
N ALA A 57 15.32 -16.88 3.66
CA ALA A 57 13.97 -16.72 4.21
C ALA A 57 12.94 -17.39 3.31
N ASN A 58 12.03 -18.14 3.91
CA ASN A 58 10.87 -18.69 3.22
C ASN A 58 9.61 -18.43 4.06
N GLY A 59 8.50 -18.16 3.38
CA GLY A 59 7.27 -17.83 4.07
C GLY A 59 6.11 -17.51 3.12
N THR A 60 5.15 -16.78 3.67
CA THR A 60 3.98 -16.27 2.97
C THR A 60 3.96 -14.76 3.09
N LEU A 61 3.63 -14.12 1.97
CA LEU A 61 3.32 -12.70 1.87
C LEU A 61 1.84 -12.50 1.66
N LEU A 62 1.30 -11.53 2.38
CA LEU A 62 -0.07 -11.08 2.25
C LEU A 62 -0.07 -9.60 1.92
N ILE A 63 -0.66 -9.22 0.80
CA ILE A 63 -0.82 -7.83 0.38
C ILE A 63 -2.30 -7.51 0.33
N ARG A 64 -2.69 -6.44 1.00
CA ARG A 64 -4.05 -5.90 0.98
C ARG A 64 -4.00 -4.45 0.52
N LEU A 65 -4.83 -4.11 -0.45
CA LEU A 65 -5.13 -2.74 -0.84
C LEU A 65 -6.65 -2.58 -0.76
N GLY A 66 -7.10 -1.71 0.15
CA GLY A 66 -8.52 -1.46 0.39
C GLY A 66 -9.01 -0.22 -0.34
N LYS A 67 -10.33 -0.16 -0.57
CA LYS A 67 -11.00 0.98 -1.24
C LYS A 67 -10.89 2.31 -0.50
N ASN A 68 -10.46 2.28 0.76
CA ASN A 68 -10.24 3.46 1.60
C ASN A 68 -8.82 4.03 1.48
N ASN A 69 -8.07 3.66 0.43
CA ASN A 69 -6.68 4.07 0.22
C ASN A 69 -5.72 3.64 1.35
N LYS A 70 -6.11 2.61 2.12
CA LYS A 70 -5.26 1.96 3.11
C LYS A 70 -4.85 0.59 2.63
N GLY A 71 -3.61 0.21 2.93
CA GLY A 71 -3.07 -1.09 2.59
C GLY A 71 -2.29 -1.71 3.72
N SER A 72 -2.01 -3.00 3.58
CA SER A 72 -1.04 -3.69 4.40
C SER A 72 -0.22 -4.71 3.62
N PHE A 73 1.01 -4.91 4.08
CA PHE A 73 1.94 -5.92 3.62
C PHE A 73 2.35 -6.73 4.85
N SER A 74 2.02 -8.02 4.90
CA SER A 74 2.38 -8.91 5.99
C SER A 74 3.29 -10.03 5.50
N ILE A 75 4.30 -10.34 6.30
CA ILE A 75 5.20 -11.47 6.08
C ILE A 75 5.15 -12.41 7.27
N SER A 76 5.00 -13.71 6.98
CA SER A 76 5.04 -14.78 7.97
C SER A 76 5.93 -15.91 7.46
N GLY A 77 6.99 -16.24 8.17
CA GLY A 77 7.93 -17.26 7.70
C GLY A 77 9.08 -17.55 8.66
N THR A 78 10.07 -18.26 8.13
CA THR A 78 11.27 -18.65 8.84
C THR A 78 12.51 -18.11 8.14
N LEU A 79 13.41 -17.50 8.91
CA LEU A 79 14.79 -17.23 8.51
C LEU A 79 15.66 -18.39 8.97
N ASN A 80 16.37 -18.99 8.02
CA ASN A 80 17.36 -20.03 8.24
C ASN A 80 18.76 -19.39 8.08
N GLN A 81 19.72 -19.83 8.88
CA GLN A 81 21.11 -19.41 8.77
C GLN A 81 21.97 -20.62 8.44
N GLU A 82 22.67 -20.56 7.32
CA GLU A 82 23.51 -21.64 6.83
C GLU A 82 24.88 -21.60 7.52
N GLY A 83 25.42 -22.75 7.93
CA GLY A 83 26.80 -22.86 8.39
C GLY A 83 27.05 -22.87 9.90
N ASN A 84 26.02 -22.93 10.74
CA ASN A 84 26.21 -23.21 12.18
C ASN A 84 25.97 -24.70 12.45
N ASN A 85 27.00 -25.39 12.96
CA ASN A 85 26.91 -26.73 13.53
C ASN A 85 27.11 -26.59 15.05
N PRO A 86 26.07 -26.85 15.88
CA PRO A 86 24.73 -27.28 15.53
C PRO A 86 23.87 -26.18 14.89
N PRO A 87 22.82 -26.53 14.12
CA PRO A 87 21.95 -25.57 13.47
C PRO A 87 21.33 -24.61 14.48
N ILE A 88 21.59 -23.30 14.31
CA ILE A 88 20.92 -22.26 15.10
C ILE A 88 19.41 -22.37 14.88
N ALA A 89 18.66 -22.17 15.95
CA ALA A 89 17.20 -22.16 15.94
C ALA A 89 16.67 -21.23 14.83
N LYS A 90 15.75 -21.76 14.00
CA LYS A 90 15.06 -20.99 12.97
C LYS A 90 14.40 -19.77 13.60
N LYS A 91 14.72 -18.57 13.11
CA LYS A 91 14.08 -17.34 13.59
C LYS A 91 12.77 -17.13 12.84
N LEU A 92 11.71 -16.78 13.56
CA LEU A 92 10.42 -16.46 12.95
C LEU A 92 10.39 -15.00 12.51
N ILE A 93 9.97 -14.76 11.27
CA ILE A 93 9.54 -13.46 10.75
C ILE A 93 8.02 -13.43 10.85
N LEU A 94 7.46 -12.49 11.61
CA LEU A 94 6.02 -12.27 11.78
C LEU A 94 5.76 -10.78 11.89
N ARG A 95 5.69 -10.11 10.73
CA ARG A 95 5.62 -8.64 10.64
C ARG A 95 4.54 -8.18 9.70
N GLU A 96 4.00 -7.00 10.00
CA GLU A 96 3.05 -6.31 9.14
C GLU A 96 3.47 -4.84 8.99
N VAL A 97 3.43 -4.35 7.76
CA VAL A 97 3.56 -2.94 7.42
C VAL A 97 2.19 -2.46 6.99
N ILE A 98 1.62 -1.52 7.74
CA ILE A 98 0.36 -0.84 7.41
C ILE A 98 0.72 0.50 6.80
N PHE A 99 -0.01 0.94 5.78
CA PHE A 99 0.29 2.17 5.06
C PHE A 99 -0.93 2.79 4.40
N ASP A 100 -0.80 4.07 4.05
CA ASP A 100 -1.71 4.74 3.13
C ASP A 100 -1.12 4.68 1.71
N TYR A 101 -1.97 4.66 0.69
CA TYR A 101 -1.54 4.66 -0.71
C TYR A 101 -2.37 5.57 -1.61
N ALA A 102 -1.72 6.21 -2.57
CA ALA A 102 -2.36 6.92 -3.67
C ALA A 102 -2.19 6.11 -4.95
N VAL A 103 -3.26 5.98 -5.76
CA VAL A 103 -3.16 5.42 -7.10
C VAL A 103 -2.60 6.51 -8.01
N GLU A 104 -1.56 6.14 -8.76
CA GLU A 104 -0.92 6.97 -9.75
C GLU A 104 -1.24 6.45 -11.16
N GLY A 105 -0.94 7.25 -12.17
CA GLY A 105 -1.04 6.81 -13.56
C GLY A 105 -0.13 5.61 -13.88
N ASN A 106 -0.45 4.90 -14.97
CA ASN A 106 0.37 3.81 -15.54
C ASN A 106 0.59 2.60 -14.61
N GLY A 107 -0.37 2.33 -13.71
CA GLY A 107 -0.32 1.17 -12.82
C GLY A 107 0.68 1.33 -11.68
N PHE A 108 0.99 2.57 -11.28
CA PHE A 108 1.80 2.82 -10.10
C PHE A 108 0.91 3.16 -8.90
N ILE A 109 1.41 2.87 -7.70
CA ILE A 109 0.89 3.43 -6.46
C ILE A 109 2.02 4.09 -5.69
N THR A 110 1.72 5.15 -4.96
CA THR A 110 2.63 5.78 -4.00
C THR A 110 2.22 5.42 -2.59
N ILE A 111 3.09 4.69 -1.88
CA ILE A 111 2.95 4.33 -0.47
C ILE A 111 3.53 5.43 0.41
N HIS A 112 2.84 5.76 1.51
CA HIS A 112 3.26 6.74 2.51
C HIS A 112 2.65 6.40 3.89
N ASN A 113 3.01 7.16 4.92
CA ASN A 113 2.54 6.97 6.31
C ASN A 113 2.68 5.52 6.80
N THR A 114 3.86 4.93 6.57
CA THR A 114 4.10 3.52 6.90
C THR A 114 4.24 3.32 8.41
N LYS A 115 3.67 2.23 8.90
CA LYS A 115 3.82 1.78 10.29
C LYS A 115 4.13 0.30 10.32
N LEU A 116 5.25 -0.04 10.95
CA LEU A 116 5.67 -1.42 11.19
C LEU A 116 5.08 -1.93 12.51
N THR A 117 4.51 -3.14 12.48
CA THR A 117 4.14 -3.93 13.64
C THR A 117 4.79 -5.31 13.55
N ARG A 118 5.04 -5.93 14.70
CA ARG A 118 5.61 -7.28 14.79
C ARG A 118 4.93 -8.08 15.89
N SER A 119 4.84 -9.39 15.69
CA SER A 119 4.42 -10.31 16.75
C SER A 119 5.45 -10.35 17.88
N ALA A 120 5.01 -10.62 19.11
CA ALA A 120 5.92 -10.90 20.23
C ALA A 120 6.82 -12.14 20.00
N SER A 121 6.38 -13.05 19.12
CA SER A 121 7.14 -14.22 18.68
C SER A 121 8.11 -13.95 17.53
N ASP A 122 8.11 -12.75 16.94
CA ASP A 122 9.11 -12.34 15.94
C ASP A 122 10.50 -12.27 16.62
N LYS A 123 11.49 -12.92 16.01
CA LYS A 123 12.87 -13.01 16.55
C LYS A 123 13.89 -12.30 15.66
N ILE A 124 13.43 -11.40 14.80
CA ILE A 124 14.25 -10.73 13.80
C ILE A 124 14.46 -9.29 14.27
N SER A 125 15.62 -8.72 14.02
CA SER A 125 15.87 -7.31 14.37
C SER A 125 15.17 -6.39 13.37
N ASP A 126 14.76 -5.21 13.84
CA ASP A 126 14.16 -4.20 12.96
C ASP A 126 15.15 -3.72 11.90
N GLU A 127 16.44 -3.63 12.27
CA GLU A 127 17.52 -3.28 11.35
C GLU A 127 17.67 -4.29 10.21
N PHE A 128 17.70 -5.59 10.53
CA PHE A 128 17.77 -6.64 9.51
C PHE A 128 16.57 -6.57 8.57
N PHE A 129 15.36 -6.42 9.11
CA PHE A 129 14.15 -6.31 8.30
C PHE A 129 14.18 -5.07 7.41
N ASN A 130 14.62 -3.93 7.94
CA ASN A 130 14.67 -2.66 7.24
C ASN A 130 15.64 -2.70 6.05
N GLN A 131 16.83 -3.27 6.26
CA GLN A 131 17.88 -3.33 5.24
C GLN A 131 17.58 -4.38 4.15
N ASN A 132 16.92 -5.49 4.49
CA ASN A 132 16.88 -6.67 3.62
C ASN A 132 15.50 -7.03 3.09
N VAL A 133 14.42 -6.59 3.75
CA VAL A 133 13.05 -6.97 3.37
C VAL A 133 12.25 -5.75 2.96
N TRP A 134 12.18 -4.73 3.83
CA TRP A 134 11.42 -3.52 3.55
C TRP A 134 12.06 -2.28 4.16
N ASP A 135 12.60 -1.42 3.30
CA ASP A 135 13.17 -0.13 3.66
C ASP A 135 12.09 0.89 4.09
N LEU A 136 11.98 1.08 5.41
CA LEU A 136 11.12 2.03 6.12
C LEU A 136 11.74 3.43 6.24
N SER A 137 13.01 3.63 5.88
CA SER A 137 13.63 4.96 5.92
C SER A 137 13.05 5.93 4.88
N ARG A 138 12.38 5.38 3.86
CA ARG A 138 11.75 6.16 2.80
C ARG A 138 10.42 6.73 3.25
N LEU A 139 10.31 8.05 3.19
CA LEU A 139 9.06 8.79 3.46
C LEU A 139 7.93 8.40 2.50
N SER A 140 8.30 8.08 1.26
CA SER A 140 7.38 7.55 0.25
C SER A 140 8.06 6.53 -0.65
N ARG A 141 7.28 5.60 -1.17
CA ARG A 141 7.77 4.56 -2.09
C ARG A 141 6.76 4.29 -3.19
N GLN A 142 7.22 4.29 -4.43
CA GLN A 142 6.41 3.83 -5.55
C GLN A 142 6.49 2.32 -5.70
N LEU A 143 5.33 1.70 -5.94
CA LEU A 143 5.22 0.32 -6.37
C LEU A 143 4.46 0.25 -7.68
N LYS A 144 4.91 -0.63 -8.58
CA LYS A 144 4.20 -0.95 -9.81
C LYS A 144 3.26 -2.13 -9.54
N ILE A 145 2.01 -1.97 -9.96
CA ILE A 145 0.94 -2.96 -9.90
C ILE A 145 0.49 -3.25 -11.33
N ILE A 146 0.66 -4.50 -11.76
CA ILE A 146 0.29 -4.93 -13.10
C ILE A 146 -0.73 -6.05 -12.98
N ARG A 147 -1.88 -5.90 -13.63
CA ARG A 147 -2.84 -7.00 -13.78
C ARG A 147 -2.50 -7.82 -15.02
N ILE A 148 -2.32 -9.13 -14.86
CA ILE A 148 -2.14 -10.07 -15.96
C ILE A 148 -3.20 -11.16 -15.83
N LYS A 149 -4.23 -11.12 -16.69
CA LYS A 149 -5.38 -12.05 -16.64
C LYS A 149 -6.00 -12.06 -15.22
N ASN A 150 -5.86 -13.18 -14.52
CA ASN A 150 -6.33 -13.42 -13.15
C ASN A 150 -5.24 -13.21 -12.09
N ALA A 151 -4.08 -12.67 -12.44
CA ALA A 151 -3.00 -12.42 -11.50
C ALA A 151 -2.67 -10.92 -11.36
N TRP A 152 -2.11 -10.58 -10.21
CA TRP A 152 -1.54 -9.28 -9.88
C TRP A 152 -0.04 -9.45 -9.65
N LEU A 153 0.75 -8.65 -10.36
CA LEU A 153 2.17 -8.50 -10.10
C LEU A 153 2.39 -7.21 -9.32
N PHE A 154 3.18 -7.30 -8.26
CA PHE A 154 3.66 -6.17 -7.48
C PHE A 154 5.18 -6.11 -7.57
N GLY A 155 5.73 -4.92 -7.67
CA GLY A 155 7.17 -4.76 -7.54
C GLY A 155 7.63 -3.32 -7.58
N SER A 156 8.94 -3.17 -7.71
CA SER A 156 9.53 -1.87 -7.98
C SER A 156 9.34 -1.49 -9.45
N SER A 157 9.76 -0.27 -9.81
CA SER A 157 9.84 0.16 -11.21
C SER A 157 10.78 -0.70 -12.06
N PHE A 158 11.71 -1.43 -11.43
CA PHE A 158 12.75 -2.22 -12.10
C PHE A 158 12.40 -3.71 -12.25
N SER A 159 11.66 -4.28 -11.30
CA SER A 159 11.33 -5.71 -11.33
C SER A 159 10.10 -6.05 -10.48
N PRO A 160 9.19 -6.92 -10.98
CA PRO A 160 8.15 -7.54 -10.15
C PRO A 160 8.78 -8.45 -9.09
N THR A 161 8.43 -8.24 -7.83
CA THR A 161 8.93 -9.01 -6.68
C THR A 161 7.88 -9.94 -6.09
N VAL A 162 6.59 -9.74 -6.39
CA VAL A 162 5.49 -10.57 -5.87
C VAL A 162 4.46 -10.83 -6.96
N MET A 163 4.01 -12.08 -7.09
CA MET A 163 2.92 -12.47 -7.97
C MET A 163 1.81 -13.14 -7.16
N CYS A 164 0.60 -12.64 -7.32
CA CYS A 164 -0.59 -13.20 -6.70
C CYS A 164 -1.60 -13.63 -7.74
N VAL A 165 -1.95 -14.91 -7.73
CA VAL A 165 -2.99 -15.45 -8.61
C VAL A 165 -4.32 -15.39 -7.88
N ASN A 166 -5.28 -14.66 -8.44
CA ASN A 166 -6.66 -14.73 -7.99
C ASN A 166 -7.21 -16.11 -8.39
N LYS A 167 -7.55 -16.92 -7.39
CA LYS A 167 -8.29 -18.16 -7.62
C LYS A 167 -9.70 -17.74 -8.04
N ILE A 168 -10.02 -17.96 -9.31
CA ILE A 168 -11.37 -17.82 -9.87
C ILE A 168 -12.26 -18.87 -9.21
#